data_AF-A0A2N9AHJ5-F1
#
_entry.id   AF-A0A2N9AHJ5-F1
#
_cell.length_a   1.000
_cell.length_b   1.000
_cell.length_c   1.000
_cell.angle_alpha   90.00
_cell.angle_beta   90.00
_cell.angle_gamma   90.00
#
_symmetry.space_group_name_H-M   'P 1'
#
loop_
_entity.id
_entity.type
_entity.pdbx_description
1 polymer ?
#
loop_
_entity_poly.entity_id
_entity_poly.type
_entity_poly.pdbx_seq_one_letter_code
_entity_poly.pdbx_strand_id
1 'polypeptide(L)'
;MPLNRMASAFHRDSGGTVTVIVALAATTLMGLVGGAIDYSRLVSAQSHIQQAADAGVMAGGNALKLVVSNTASIVGLTTQTIQAEIKDGHKNPVTIQVDVASDKTSVTARVEQTIHLTFGPFVGMSESKVSAKAKASVVGKMRLCMLALDPAAAGAFNLEKSAQVTAYDCALYSNSVSRSGMVGRDGALARAQTICSAGGFKDDRANFTPNPQTSCPVIEDPLRNRPAPPVGNCVNLPEILRLADLLTGKSKGSNVIAEPITLDPGTYCGGLHITKNAVVTLRPGIYVMKDGPLIVDKRATMTGKDVGFYFVGNNSGLLFDKRTTVDLTAPTTGAMAGLLMAEDPSVTLPIDPVLAVDTLLGDIVTPTPPPLGASRPMRTYRIISDNTRTMLGTIYLPAGRLVIDSQRPVADLSAYTVVVAQQINLYEGPNLVLNANYGNTSVPVPKGVGPVSGRLLLSQ
;
A
#
# COMPACT_ATOMS: atom_id res chain seq x y z
N MET A 1 18.66 37.26 64.35
CA MET A 1 18.99 36.65 65.66
C MET A 1 17.80 36.42 66.64
N PRO A 2 16.52 36.17 66.23
CA PRO A 2 15.49 35.76 67.20
C PRO A 2 15.33 34.23 67.33
N LEU A 3 15.70 33.44 66.31
CA LEU A 3 15.50 31.98 66.30
C LEU A 3 16.32 31.22 67.36
N ASN A 4 17.56 31.64 67.63
CA ASN A 4 18.41 30.98 68.63
C ASN A 4 17.92 31.16 70.08
N ARG A 5 17.16 32.22 70.38
CA ARG A 5 16.58 32.43 71.72
C ARG A 5 15.28 31.66 71.93
N MET A 6 14.51 31.42 70.87
CA MET A 6 13.30 30.57 70.94
C MET A 6 13.65 29.08 71.04
N ALA A 7 14.69 28.63 70.34
CA ALA A 7 15.15 27.25 70.40
C ALA A 7 15.68 26.86 71.79
N SER A 8 16.37 27.77 72.51
CA SER A 8 16.87 27.50 73.86
C SER A 8 15.77 27.53 74.94
N ALA A 9 14.67 28.26 74.71
CA ALA A 9 13.51 28.26 75.60
C ALA A 9 12.70 26.95 75.48
N PHE A 10 12.54 26.42 74.26
CA PHE A 10 11.92 25.10 74.04
C PHE A 10 12.72 23.94 74.62
N HIS A 11 14.06 24.04 74.59
CA HIS A 11 14.94 22.98 75.09
C HIS A 11 14.96 22.86 76.63
N ARG A 12 14.38 23.83 77.34
CA ARG A 12 14.42 23.96 78.80
C ARG A 12 13.05 23.86 79.45
N ASP A 13 11.99 23.70 78.65
CA ASP A 13 10.63 23.50 79.14
C ASP A 13 10.37 21.99 79.34
N SER A 14 10.11 21.61 80.58
CA SER A 14 9.85 20.23 81.03
C SER A 14 8.39 19.98 81.39
N GLY A 15 7.47 20.84 80.95
CA GLY A 15 6.03 20.65 81.11
C GLY A 15 5.48 19.56 80.16
N GLY A 16 4.83 18.52 80.71
CA GLY A 16 4.27 17.39 79.93
C GLY A 16 3.30 17.78 78.81
N THR A 17 2.74 19.00 78.84
CA THR A 17 1.84 19.53 77.80
C THR A 17 2.57 19.83 76.48
N VAL A 18 3.81 20.34 76.53
CA VAL A 18 4.60 20.64 75.31
C VAL A 18 4.96 19.36 74.57
N THR A 19 5.30 18.30 75.30
CA THR A 19 5.58 16.98 74.73
C THR A 19 4.36 16.41 73.99
N VAL A 20 3.15 16.57 74.53
CA VAL A 20 1.91 16.10 73.90
C VAL A 20 1.61 16.88 72.62
N ILE A 21 1.74 18.21 72.63
CA ILE A 21 1.51 19.05 71.45
C ILE A 21 2.53 18.72 70.34
N VAL A 22 3.82 18.61 70.68
CA VAL A 22 4.87 18.26 69.73
C VAL A 22 4.67 16.85 69.16
N ALA A 23 4.27 15.87 69.98
CA ALA A 23 3.98 14.52 69.53
C ALA A 23 2.81 14.50 68.52
N LEU A 24 1.70 15.17 68.83
CA LEU A 24 0.53 15.26 67.95
C LEU A 24 0.85 16.00 66.64
N ALA A 25 1.61 17.10 66.72
CA ALA A 25 2.07 17.84 65.54
C ALA A 25 3.02 17.00 64.68
N ALA A 26 3.95 16.25 65.29
CA ALA A 26 4.86 15.38 64.56
C ALA A 26 4.12 14.24 63.83
N THR A 27 3.15 13.59 64.50
CA THR A 27 2.37 12.51 63.89
C THR A 27 1.51 13.01 62.73
N THR A 28 0.85 14.16 62.86
CA THR A 28 0.06 14.76 61.78
C THR A 28 0.93 15.15 60.59
N LEU A 29 2.10 15.73 60.84
CA LEU A 29 3.04 16.14 59.79
C LEU A 29 3.65 14.91 59.07
N MET A 30 4.01 13.85 59.80
CA MET A 30 4.44 12.59 59.20
C MET A 30 3.34 11.93 58.36
N GLY A 31 2.08 11.98 58.82
CA GLY A 31 0.93 11.47 58.05
C GLY A 31 0.74 12.21 56.73
N LEU A 32 0.87 13.54 56.74
CA LEU A 32 0.79 14.36 55.52
C LEU A 32 1.95 14.07 54.55
N VAL A 33 3.18 13.97 55.05
CA VAL A 33 4.35 13.64 54.24
C VAL A 33 4.24 12.22 53.66
N GLY A 34 3.84 11.25 54.48
CA GLY A 34 3.64 9.86 54.05
C GLY A 34 2.56 9.75 52.98
N GLY A 35 1.42 10.43 53.18
CA GLY A 35 0.35 10.51 52.19
C GLY A 35 0.79 11.15 50.87
N ALA A 36 1.61 12.20 50.92
CA ALA A 36 2.15 12.84 49.71
C ALA A 36 3.10 11.90 48.93
N ILE A 37 3.91 11.09 49.62
CA ILE A 37 4.80 10.11 48.99
C ILE A 37 3.98 9.01 48.29
N ASP A 38 2.98 8.45 48.97
CA ASP A 38 2.11 7.41 48.41
C ASP A 38 1.28 7.94 47.23
N TYR A 39 0.76 9.16 47.34
CA TYR A 39 0.06 9.82 46.23
C TYR A 39 0.96 10.03 45.01
N SER A 40 2.18 10.52 45.22
CA SER A 40 3.17 10.70 44.15
C SER A 40 3.50 9.38 43.44
N ARG A 41 3.59 8.28 44.19
CA ARG A 41 3.78 6.94 43.62
C ARG A 41 2.58 6.47 42.80
N LEU A 42 1.35 6.70 43.27
CA LEU A 42 0.14 6.34 42.53
C LEU A 42 0.02 7.11 41.21
N VAL A 43 0.26 8.42 41.23
CA VAL A 43 0.21 9.26 40.03
C VAL A 43 1.31 8.86 39.04
N SER A 44 2.53 8.59 39.52
CA SER A 44 3.63 8.11 38.69
C SER A 44 3.32 6.75 38.07
N ALA A 45 2.80 5.80 38.86
CA ALA A 45 2.37 4.49 38.37
C ALA A 45 1.28 4.63 37.30
N GLN A 46 0.27 5.47 37.52
CA GLN A 46 -0.80 5.73 36.56
C GLN A 46 -0.27 6.29 35.24
N SER A 47 0.63 7.29 35.29
CA SER A 47 1.26 7.84 34.09
C SER A 47 2.06 6.78 33.33
N HIS A 48 2.78 5.91 34.05
CA HIS A 48 3.60 4.87 33.44
C HIS A 48 2.75 3.82 32.73
N ILE A 49 1.69 3.30 33.36
CA ILE A 49 0.80 2.32 32.71
C ILE A 49 -0.01 2.95 31.56
N GLN A 50 -0.31 4.25 31.61
CA GLN A 50 -0.94 4.96 30.49
C GLN A 50 0.00 5.04 29.29
N GLN A 51 1.28 5.39 29.49
CA GLN A 51 2.28 5.41 28.42
C GLN A 51 2.46 4.02 27.78
N ALA A 52 2.49 2.96 28.59
CA ALA A 52 2.56 1.59 28.11
C ALA A 52 1.30 1.20 27.29
N ALA A 53 0.11 1.56 27.78
CA ALA A 53 -1.15 1.32 27.08
C ALA A 53 -1.20 2.06 25.73
N ASP A 54 -0.80 3.35 25.70
CA ASP A 54 -0.75 4.19 24.51
C ASP A 54 0.23 3.60 23.46
N ALA A 55 1.44 3.21 23.89
CA ALA A 55 2.42 2.54 23.04
C ALA A 55 1.88 1.21 22.47
N GLY A 56 1.21 0.42 23.32
CA GLY A 56 0.56 -0.83 22.94
C GLY A 56 -0.48 -0.66 21.85
N VAL A 57 -1.47 0.22 22.06
CA VAL A 57 -2.55 0.44 21.08
C VAL A 57 -2.04 1.11 19.81
N MET A 58 -0.94 1.87 19.84
CA MET A 58 -0.29 2.35 18.61
C MET A 58 0.32 1.20 17.80
N ALA A 59 1.02 0.27 18.46
CA ALA A 59 1.58 -0.90 17.80
C ALA A 59 0.48 -1.79 17.22
N GLY A 60 -0.55 -2.11 18.00
CA GLY A 60 -1.73 -2.86 17.55
C GLY A 60 -2.51 -2.12 16.46
N GLY A 61 -2.65 -0.81 16.58
CA GLY A 61 -3.32 0.05 15.61
C GLY A 61 -2.59 0.10 14.27
N ASN A 62 -1.26 0.13 14.27
CA ASN A 62 -0.48 0.01 13.04
C ASN A 62 -0.66 -1.37 12.40
N ALA A 63 -0.84 -2.43 13.19
CA ALA A 63 -1.22 -3.73 12.67
C ALA A 63 -2.63 -3.76 12.06
N LEU A 64 -3.59 -2.94 12.54
CA LEU A 64 -4.91 -2.81 11.90
C LEU A 64 -4.87 -2.23 10.49
N LYS A 65 -3.82 -1.50 10.13
CA LYS A 65 -3.62 -1.00 8.76
C LYS A 65 -3.17 -2.09 7.78
N LEU A 66 -2.79 -3.27 8.28
CA LEU A 66 -2.29 -4.37 7.46
C LEU A 66 -3.45 -5.25 7.00
N VAL A 67 -3.49 -5.54 5.71
CA VAL A 67 -4.59 -6.27 5.04
C VAL A 67 -4.77 -7.71 5.57
N VAL A 68 -3.74 -8.29 6.20
CA VAL A 68 -3.69 -9.73 6.56
C VAL A 68 -3.61 -9.97 8.08
N SER A 69 -3.68 -8.93 8.92
CA SER A 69 -3.59 -9.13 10.36
C SER A 69 -4.82 -9.86 10.91
N ASN A 70 -4.57 -11.02 11.54
CA ASN A 70 -5.56 -11.76 12.30
C ASN A 70 -5.71 -11.14 13.71
N THR A 71 -6.89 -11.28 14.31
CA THR A 71 -7.20 -10.66 15.61
C THR A 71 -6.26 -11.12 16.72
N ALA A 72 -5.88 -12.40 16.73
CA ALA A 72 -4.98 -12.96 17.73
C ALA A 72 -3.57 -12.35 17.67
N SER A 73 -3.05 -12.09 16.46
CA SER A 73 -1.75 -11.45 16.25
C SER A 73 -1.77 -9.98 16.66
N ILE A 74 -2.87 -9.26 16.44
CA ILE A 74 -3.02 -7.86 16.90
C ILE A 74 -3.07 -7.82 18.43
N VAL A 75 -3.86 -8.71 19.05
CA VAL A 75 -3.93 -8.86 20.51
C VAL A 75 -2.54 -9.22 21.08
N GLY A 76 -1.85 -10.19 20.48
CA GLY A 76 -0.52 -10.63 20.89
C GLY A 76 0.52 -9.51 20.81
N LEU A 77 0.60 -8.80 19.68
CA LEU A 77 1.52 -7.67 19.50
C LEU A 77 1.24 -6.54 20.48
N THR A 78 -0.03 -6.14 20.61
CA THR A 78 -0.45 -5.08 21.55
C THR A 78 -0.04 -5.46 22.98
N THR A 79 -0.33 -6.69 23.40
CA THR A 79 0.01 -7.19 24.74
C THR A 79 1.52 -7.23 24.96
N GLN A 80 2.29 -7.72 23.99
CA GLN A 80 3.74 -7.80 24.07
C GLN A 80 4.39 -6.42 24.17
N THR A 81 3.91 -5.44 23.39
CA THR A 81 4.41 -4.06 23.48
C THR A 81 4.11 -3.44 24.85
N ILE A 82 2.89 -3.64 25.39
CA ILE A 82 2.55 -3.16 26.74
C ILE A 82 3.48 -3.80 27.78
N GLN A 83 3.71 -5.12 27.69
CA GLN A 83 4.60 -5.83 28.62
C GLN A 83 6.04 -5.34 28.53
N ALA A 84 6.54 -5.03 27.33
CA ALA A 84 7.91 -4.54 27.13
C ALA A 84 8.13 -3.14 27.72
N GLU A 85 7.12 -2.28 27.67
CA GLU A 85 7.17 -0.94 28.29
C GLU A 85 7.09 -1.00 29.82
N ILE A 86 6.50 -2.07 30.38
CA ILE A 86 6.42 -2.29 31.83
C ILE A 86 7.71 -2.97 32.33
N LYS A 87 8.74 -2.15 32.56
CA LYS A 87 10.09 -2.61 32.98
C LYS A 87 10.13 -3.37 34.32
N ASP A 88 9.12 -3.22 35.18
CA ASP A 88 9.04 -3.82 36.53
C ASP A 88 7.88 -4.84 36.71
N GLY A 89 7.37 -5.42 35.62
CA GLY A 89 6.17 -6.28 35.64
C GLY A 89 6.26 -7.52 36.56
N HIS A 90 7.46 -7.93 36.97
CA HIS A 90 7.70 -9.03 37.90
C HIS A 90 7.48 -8.66 39.37
N LYS A 91 7.56 -7.37 39.75
CA LYS A 91 7.41 -6.90 41.13
C LYS A 91 5.98 -6.47 41.47
N ASN A 92 5.25 -5.97 40.47
CA ASN A 92 3.86 -5.54 40.59
C ASN A 92 3.06 -6.14 39.42
N PRO A 93 2.31 -7.25 39.63
CA PRO A 93 1.62 -7.93 38.55
C PRO A 93 0.59 -7.01 37.89
N VAL A 94 0.56 -7.05 36.56
CA VAL A 94 -0.31 -6.21 35.73
C VAL A 94 -1.28 -7.10 34.98
N THR A 95 -2.56 -6.73 35.00
CA THR A 95 -3.59 -7.37 34.17
C THR A 95 -3.76 -6.55 32.90
N ILE A 96 -3.58 -7.20 31.74
CA ILE A 96 -3.70 -6.58 30.43
C ILE A 96 -4.89 -7.22 29.72
N GLN A 97 -5.85 -6.40 29.29
CA GLN A 97 -6.96 -6.81 28.44
C GLN A 97 -6.89 -6.02 27.14
N VAL A 98 -6.88 -6.73 26.00
CA VAL A 98 -6.89 -6.12 24.68
C VAL A 98 -8.13 -6.58 23.93
N ASP A 99 -8.90 -5.63 23.43
CA ASP A 99 -10.08 -5.86 22.61
C ASP A 99 -9.87 -5.26 21.22
N VAL A 100 -10.25 -6.01 20.18
CA VAL A 100 -10.16 -5.58 18.79
C VAL A 100 -11.56 -5.62 18.21
N ALA A 101 -12.00 -4.48 17.66
CA ALA A 101 -13.34 -4.39 17.10
C ALA A 101 -13.52 -5.40 15.94
N SER A 102 -14.73 -5.95 15.82
CA SER A 102 -15.06 -6.98 14.81
C SER A 102 -14.87 -6.51 13.36
N ASP A 103 -14.97 -5.21 13.13
CA ASP A 103 -14.70 -4.55 11.85
C ASP A 103 -13.20 -4.27 11.58
N LYS A 104 -12.32 -4.65 12.52
CA LYS A 104 -10.87 -4.40 12.51
C LYS A 104 -10.51 -2.92 12.32
N THR A 105 -11.35 -2.01 12.81
CA THR A 105 -11.07 -0.57 12.72
C THR A 105 -10.55 0.03 14.01
N SER A 106 -10.60 -0.69 15.15
CA SER A 106 -10.02 -0.19 16.39
C SER A 106 -9.47 -1.28 17.30
N VAL A 107 -8.46 -0.92 18.09
CA VAL A 107 -7.89 -1.72 19.16
C VAL A 107 -7.96 -0.90 20.45
N THR A 108 -8.44 -1.53 21.52
CA THR A 108 -8.56 -0.94 22.85
C THR A 108 -7.74 -1.78 23.83
N ALA A 109 -6.91 -1.14 24.64
CA ALA A 109 -6.20 -1.80 25.73
C ALA A 109 -6.65 -1.24 27.08
N ARG A 110 -6.82 -2.12 28.05
CA ARG A 110 -7.03 -1.79 29.46
C ARG A 110 -5.94 -2.45 30.28
N VAL A 111 -5.25 -1.64 31.08
CA VAL A 111 -4.11 -2.06 31.90
C VAL A 111 -4.45 -1.75 33.36
N GLU A 112 -4.40 -2.76 34.23
CA GLU A 112 -4.68 -2.62 35.66
C GLU A 112 -3.49 -3.11 36.48
N GLN A 113 -3.06 -2.29 37.45
CA GLN A 113 -1.94 -2.60 38.33
C GLN A 113 -2.32 -2.32 39.79
N THR A 114 -1.94 -3.23 40.68
CA THR A 114 -2.07 -3.05 42.12
C THR A 114 -0.75 -2.52 42.67
N ILE A 115 -0.80 -1.42 43.42
CA ILE A 115 0.36 -0.76 44.04
C ILE A 115 0.22 -0.86 45.56
N HIS A 116 1.25 -1.39 46.22
CA HIS A 116 1.36 -1.37 47.68
C HIS A 116 1.74 0.03 48.18
N LEU A 117 0.98 0.52 49.17
CA LEU A 117 1.19 1.82 49.81
C LEU A 117 2.17 1.66 50.98
N THR A 118 3.12 2.59 51.13
CA THR A 118 4.16 2.50 52.19
C THR A 118 3.67 3.12 53.50
N PHE A 119 2.86 4.18 53.42
CA PHE A 119 2.29 4.88 54.56
C PHE A 119 0.77 4.68 54.66
N GLY A 120 0.12 4.20 53.61
CA GLY A 120 -1.30 3.83 53.61
C GLY A 120 -1.74 2.86 54.72
N PRO A 121 -0.94 1.87 55.17
CA PRO A 121 -1.32 1.01 56.29
C PRO A 121 -1.62 1.77 57.59
N PHE A 122 -1.04 2.95 57.81
CA PHE A 122 -1.32 3.80 58.98
C PHE A 122 -2.77 4.34 59.00
N VAL A 123 -3.45 4.31 57.84
CA VAL A 123 -4.85 4.73 57.67
C VAL A 123 -5.74 3.59 57.16
N GLY A 124 -5.29 2.34 57.25
CA GLY A 124 -6.06 1.16 56.85
C GLY A 124 -6.09 0.86 55.34
N MET A 125 -5.22 1.49 54.54
CA MET A 125 -5.11 1.26 53.10
C MET A 125 -3.75 0.66 52.75
N SER A 126 -3.62 -0.66 52.70
CA SER A 126 -2.35 -1.30 52.34
C SER A 126 -2.04 -1.27 50.85
N GLU A 127 -3.08 -1.16 50.01
CA GLU A 127 -3.01 -1.32 48.56
C GLU A 127 -3.99 -0.39 47.85
N SER A 128 -3.64 0.01 46.64
CA SER A 128 -4.54 0.72 45.74
C SER A 128 -4.39 0.21 44.30
N LYS A 129 -5.50 0.16 43.58
CA LYS A 129 -5.54 -0.23 42.16
C LYS A 129 -5.50 1.02 41.29
N VAL A 130 -4.60 1.02 40.30
CA VAL A 130 -4.57 2.02 39.24
C VAL A 130 -4.91 1.35 37.92
N SER A 131 -5.68 2.05 37.09
CA SER A 131 -6.08 1.56 35.77
C SER A 131 -5.85 2.61 34.70
N ALA A 132 -5.39 2.17 33.53
CA ALA A 132 -5.27 2.96 32.31
C ALA A 132 -6.10 2.33 31.19
N LYS A 133 -6.64 3.18 30.32
CA LYS A 133 -7.34 2.78 29.11
C LYS A 133 -6.77 3.59 27.94
N ALA A 134 -6.58 2.93 26.81
CA ALA A 134 -6.20 3.57 25.58
C ALA A 134 -6.95 2.92 24.43
N LYS A 135 -7.30 3.69 23.40
CA LYS A 135 -7.90 3.20 22.17
C LYS A 135 -7.22 3.83 20.96
N ALA A 136 -6.84 3.01 20.00
CA ALA A 136 -6.44 3.45 18.68
C ALA A 136 -7.49 3.04 17.65
N SER A 137 -7.97 4.01 16.87
CA SER A 137 -8.96 3.81 15.81
C SER A 137 -8.39 4.21 14.46
N VAL A 138 -8.65 3.42 13.44
CA VAL A 138 -8.29 3.69 12.05
C VAL A 138 -9.42 4.52 11.42
N VAL A 139 -9.17 5.81 11.21
CA VAL A 139 -10.10 6.80 10.68
C VAL A 139 -9.75 7.20 9.25
N GLY A 140 -10.74 7.12 8.37
CA GLY A 140 -10.59 7.34 6.92
C GLY A 140 -10.48 6.03 6.16
N LYS A 141 -10.56 6.12 4.82
CA LYS A 141 -10.29 5.01 3.90
C LYS A 141 -9.05 5.41 3.09
N MET A 142 -7.89 4.82 3.37
CA MET A 142 -6.72 4.93 2.49
C MET A 142 -7.07 4.26 1.17
N ARG A 143 -6.92 4.92 0.01
CA ARG A 143 -7.25 4.28 -1.27
C ARG A 143 -5.96 3.83 -1.95
N LEU A 144 -5.64 2.53 -1.94
CA LEU A 144 -4.42 2.03 -2.60
C LEU A 144 -4.65 1.99 -4.12
N CYS A 145 -4.00 2.90 -4.85
CA CYS A 145 -4.13 2.99 -6.32
C CYS A 145 -2.87 2.52 -7.05
N MET A 146 -1.72 2.50 -6.37
CA MET A 146 -0.50 1.96 -6.93
C MET A 146 0.31 1.20 -5.88
N LEU A 147 0.72 -0.03 -6.20
CA LEU A 147 1.58 -0.87 -5.40
C LEU A 147 2.67 -1.51 -6.27
N ALA A 148 3.92 -1.14 -6.04
CA ALA A 148 5.07 -1.87 -6.56
C ALA A 148 5.44 -3.01 -5.59
N LEU A 149 5.39 -4.25 -6.08
CA LEU A 149 5.53 -5.48 -5.28
C LEU A 149 6.99 -5.90 -5.05
N ASP A 150 7.93 -5.44 -5.87
CA ASP A 150 9.32 -5.89 -5.79
C ASP A 150 9.95 -5.57 -4.42
N PRO A 151 10.38 -6.61 -3.66
CA PRO A 151 10.89 -6.40 -2.30
C PRO A 151 12.32 -5.84 -2.27
N ALA A 152 13.08 -5.90 -3.38
CA ALA A 152 14.52 -5.60 -3.36
C ALA A 152 14.96 -4.58 -4.43
N ALA A 153 14.18 -4.35 -5.47
CA ALA A 153 14.60 -3.51 -6.58
C ALA A 153 14.86 -2.05 -6.18
N ALA A 154 16.01 -1.53 -6.61
CA ALA A 154 16.21 -0.09 -6.72
C ALA A 154 15.31 0.43 -7.85
N GLY A 155 14.46 1.42 -7.56
CA GLY A 155 13.49 1.94 -8.52
C GLY A 155 12.32 0.99 -8.80
N ALA A 156 11.86 0.23 -7.79
CA ALA A 156 10.62 -0.55 -7.91
C ALA A 156 9.45 0.35 -8.35
N PHE A 157 9.45 1.60 -7.87
CA PHE A 157 8.75 2.72 -8.50
C PHE A 157 9.78 3.73 -9.02
N ASN A 158 9.84 3.96 -10.34
CA ASN A 158 10.79 4.88 -10.96
C ASN A 158 10.08 5.90 -11.86
N LEU A 159 10.46 7.17 -11.74
CA LEU A 159 9.99 8.25 -12.60
C LEU A 159 11.19 9.02 -13.16
N GLU A 160 11.29 9.18 -14.47
CA GLU A 160 12.39 9.91 -15.11
C GLU A 160 11.91 10.77 -16.28
N LYS A 161 12.77 11.66 -16.76
CA LYS A 161 12.51 12.54 -17.92
C LYS A 161 11.17 13.27 -17.82
N SER A 162 10.94 13.96 -16.70
CA SER A 162 9.72 14.75 -16.43
C SER A 162 8.41 13.94 -16.38
N ALA A 163 8.46 12.61 -16.24
CA ALA A 163 7.28 11.77 -16.04
C ALA A 163 6.47 12.18 -14.80
N GLN A 164 5.14 12.08 -14.90
CA GLN A 164 4.18 12.53 -13.90
C GLN A 164 3.22 11.40 -13.50
N VAL A 165 2.96 11.28 -12.19
CA VAL A 165 1.88 10.46 -11.64
C VAL A 165 0.94 11.36 -10.84
N THR A 166 -0.35 11.33 -11.16
CA THR A 166 -1.37 12.13 -10.49
C THR A 166 -2.43 11.22 -9.86
N ALA A 167 -2.48 11.19 -8.53
CA ALA A 167 -3.32 10.30 -7.74
C ALA A 167 -3.90 11.01 -6.49
N TYR A 168 -4.56 12.17 -6.67
CA TYR A 168 -4.97 13.09 -5.61
C TYR A 168 -5.67 12.43 -4.41
N ASP A 169 -6.45 11.39 -4.67
CA ASP A 169 -7.35 10.73 -3.74
C ASP A 169 -6.86 9.36 -3.26
N CYS A 170 -5.59 9.03 -3.53
CA CYS A 170 -5.01 7.70 -3.38
C CYS A 170 -3.62 7.67 -2.73
N ALA A 171 -3.20 6.48 -2.31
CA ALA A 171 -1.86 6.15 -1.91
C ALA A 171 -1.05 5.52 -3.05
N LEU A 172 0.22 5.93 -3.16
CA LEU A 172 1.28 5.28 -3.95
C LEU A 172 2.22 4.53 -3.01
N TYR A 173 2.50 3.26 -3.30
CA TYR A 173 3.24 2.39 -2.40
C TYR A 173 4.34 1.60 -3.10
N SER A 174 5.50 1.46 -2.44
CA SER A 174 6.59 0.59 -2.85
C SER A 174 6.97 -0.37 -1.72
N ASN A 175 6.93 -1.68 -2.00
CA ASN A 175 7.35 -2.73 -1.07
C ASN A 175 8.87 -2.92 -1.02
N SER A 176 9.64 -2.23 -1.86
CA SER A 176 11.09 -2.40 -1.90
C SER A 176 11.74 -1.87 -0.63
N VAL A 177 12.52 -2.72 0.05
CA VAL A 177 13.32 -2.34 1.22
C VAL A 177 14.64 -1.65 0.84
N SER A 178 14.90 -1.47 -0.46
CA SER A 178 16.08 -0.74 -0.95
C SER A 178 16.09 0.71 -0.46
N ARG A 179 17.29 1.26 -0.22
CA ARG A 179 17.46 2.71 0.07
C ARG A 179 16.93 3.60 -1.06
N SER A 180 16.77 3.05 -2.26
CA SER A 180 16.18 3.71 -3.41
C SER A 180 14.96 2.93 -3.92
N GLY A 181 14.06 2.51 -3.02
CA GLY A 181 12.84 1.77 -3.36
C GLY A 181 11.86 2.58 -4.22
N MET A 182 11.89 3.91 -4.09
CA MET A 182 11.28 4.86 -5.03
C MET A 182 12.35 5.79 -5.58
N VAL A 183 12.34 6.05 -6.89
CA VAL A 183 13.32 6.94 -7.53
C VAL A 183 12.58 7.92 -8.44
N GLY A 184 12.88 9.20 -8.30
CA GLY A 184 12.45 10.24 -9.20
C GLY A 184 13.67 11.00 -9.74
N ARG A 185 13.72 11.27 -11.05
CA ARG A 185 14.79 12.04 -11.70
C ARG A 185 14.25 13.07 -12.69
N ASP A 186 15.11 14.02 -13.06
CA ASP A 186 14.94 14.87 -14.26
C ASP A 186 13.60 15.62 -14.34
N GLY A 187 13.20 16.26 -13.23
CA GLY A 187 11.95 17.02 -13.16
C GLY A 187 10.69 16.17 -13.05
N ALA A 188 10.82 14.85 -12.81
CA ALA A 188 9.68 13.97 -12.61
C ALA A 188 8.84 14.39 -11.39
N LEU A 189 7.55 14.02 -11.41
CA LEU A 189 6.59 14.45 -10.41
C LEU A 189 5.66 13.31 -9.99
N ALA A 190 5.45 13.15 -8.68
CA ALA A 190 4.41 12.27 -8.15
C ALA A 190 3.54 13.03 -7.15
N ARG A 191 2.24 13.13 -7.43
CA ARG A 191 1.24 13.75 -6.56
C ARG A 191 0.26 12.69 -6.08
N ALA A 192 0.09 12.57 -4.77
CA ALA A 192 -0.87 11.63 -4.19
C ALA A 192 -1.38 12.11 -2.82
N GLN A 193 -2.40 11.44 -2.27
CA GLN A 193 -2.81 11.66 -0.88
C GLN A 193 -1.73 11.19 0.10
N THR A 194 -1.07 10.07 -0.22
CA THR A 194 0.02 9.51 0.57
C THR A 194 1.02 8.80 -0.34
N ILE A 195 2.30 8.92 -0.06
CA ILE A 195 3.36 8.22 -0.77
C ILE A 195 4.21 7.49 0.27
N CYS A 196 4.41 6.17 0.11
CA CYS A 196 5.12 5.34 1.08
C CYS A 196 6.10 4.39 0.38
N SER A 197 7.27 4.24 0.98
CA SER A 197 8.29 3.26 0.61
C SER A 197 8.65 2.42 1.85
N ALA A 198 8.71 1.09 1.69
CA ALA A 198 9.18 0.21 2.77
C ALA A 198 10.65 0.46 3.10
N GLY A 199 11.46 0.74 2.09
CA GLY A 199 12.84 1.17 2.21
C GLY A 199 12.96 2.69 2.22
N GLY A 200 13.73 3.22 1.26
CA GLY A 200 13.97 4.65 1.07
C GLY A 200 13.46 5.17 -0.28
N PHE A 201 13.74 6.44 -0.54
CA PHE A 201 13.49 7.08 -1.83
C PHE A 201 14.68 7.96 -2.25
N LYS A 202 14.78 8.26 -3.54
CA LYS A 202 15.76 9.19 -4.12
C LYS A 202 15.06 10.18 -5.04
N ASP A 203 15.32 11.47 -4.85
CA ASP A 203 14.68 12.59 -5.54
C ASP A 203 15.68 13.43 -6.33
N ASP A 204 16.35 12.83 -7.32
CA ASP A 204 17.37 13.47 -8.18
C ASP A 204 16.76 14.55 -9.10
N ARG A 205 16.34 15.68 -8.52
CA ARG A 205 15.54 16.76 -9.14
C ARG A 205 14.10 16.35 -9.46
N ALA A 206 13.51 15.46 -8.66
CA ALA A 206 12.09 15.12 -8.75
C ALA A 206 11.27 15.80 -7.65
N ASN A 207 9.96 15.91 -7.85
CA ASN A 207 9.03 16.48 -6.90
C ASN A 207 7.99 15.45 -6.48
N PHE A 208 8.11 14.95 -5.25
CA PHE A 208 7.11 14.11 -4.60
C PHE A 208 6.24 14.97 -3.68
N THR A 209 4.92 14.92 -3.87
CA THR A 209 3.95 15.69 -3.10
C THR A 209 2.82 14.78 -2.57
N PRO A 210 2.76 14.50 -1.25
CA PRO A 210 3.72 14.86 -0.22
C PRO A 210 5.05 14.09 -0.38
N ASN A 211 6.07 14.47 0.39
CA ASN A 211 7.33 13.75 0.40
C ASN A 211 7.13 12.28 0.85
N PRO A 212 7.77 11.28 0.23
CA PRO A 212 7.53 9.87 0.55
C PRO A 212 7.90 9.57 1.99
N GLN A 213 6.99 8.87 2.70
CA GLN A 213 7.30 8.30 4.00
C GLN A 213 8.15 7.04 3.80
N THR A 214 9.17 6.86 4.63
CA THR A 214 10.06 5.69 4.59
C THR A 214 9.73 4.72 5.72
N SER A 215 10.29 3.51 5.66
CA SER A 215 10.09 2.47 6.69
C SER A 215 8.62 2.07 6.86
N CYS A 216 7.85 2.14 5.77
CA CYS A 216 6.47 1.69 5.78
C CYS A 216 6.40 0.15 5.81
N PRO A 217 5.35 -0.44 6.41
CA PRO A 217 5.23 -1.90 6.47
C PRO A 217 5.02 -2.51 5.08
N VAL A 218 5.65 -3.63 4.75
CA VAL A 218 5.42 -4.28 3.45
C VAL A 218 3.94 -4.69 3.31
N ILE A 219 3.30 -4.29 2.22
CA ILE A 219 1.92 -4.70 1.90
C ILE A 219 2.02 -6.04 1.17
N GLU A 220 1.53 -7.12 1.78
CA GLU A 220 1.42 -8.37 1.06
C GLU A 220 0.51 -8.21 -0.16
N ASP A 221 0.82 -8.91 -1.25
CA ASP A 221 0.04 -8.84 -2.48
C ASP A 221 -1.46 -9.12 -2.19
N PRO A 222 -2.33 -8.10 -2.35
CA PRO A 222 -3.75 -8.21 -2.03
C PRO A 222 -4.52 -9.08 -3.03
N LEU A 223 -3.96 -9.29 -4.23
CA LEU A 223 -4.62 -9.97 -5.34
C LEU A 223 -4.04 -11.37 -5.60
N ARG A 224 -3.03 -11.81 -4.85
CA ARG A 224 -2.38 -13.13 -5.00
C ARG A 224 -3.31 -14.33 -5.01
N ASN A 225 -4.43 -14.26 -4.27
CA ASN A 225 -5.39 -15.37 -4.13
C ASN A 225 -6.52 -15.30 -5.17
N ARG A 226 -6.47 -14.36 -6.12
CA ARG A 226 -7.46 -14.27 -7.18
C ARG A 226 -7.27 -15.46 -8.13
N PRO A 227 -8.34 -16.22 -8.43
CA PRO A 227 -8.22 -17.35 -9.35
C PRO A 227 -7.91 -16.85 -10.76
N ALA A 228 -6.98 -17.53 -11.43
CA ALA A 228 -6.73 -17.32 -12.85
C ALA A 228 -8.00 -17.69 -13.67
N PRO A 229 -8.29 -16.96 -14.76
CA PRO A 229 -9.35 -17.36 -15.67
C PRO A 229 -8.97 -18.66 -16.40
N PRO A 230 -9.96 -19.44 -16.87
CA PRO A 230 -9.70 -20.68 -17.60
C PRO A 230 -8.97 -20.39 -18.92
N VAL A 231 -7.88 -21.12 -19.18
CA VAL A 231 -7.14 -21.07 -20.44
C VAL A 231 -7.70 -22.16 -21.37
N GLY A 232 -8.53 -21.77 -22.32
CA GLY A 232 -9.13 -22.67 -23.30
C GLY A 232 -8.20 -23.00 -24.47
N ASN A 233 -8.73 -23.75 -25.44
CA ASN A 233 -8.05 -24.02 -26.71
C ASN A 233 -7.77 -22.73 -27.49
N CYS A 234 -6.71 -22.75 -28.31
CA CYS A 234 -6.35 -21.63 -29.16
C CYS A 234 -7.49 -21.28 -30.12
N VAL A 235 -7.81 -19.99 -30.24
CA VAL A 235 -8.76 -19.51 -31.25
C VAL A 235 -8.16 -19.65 -32.65
N ASN A 236 -9.01 -19.97 -33.61
CA ASN A 236 -8.64 -19.94 -35.02
C ASN A 236 -9.19 -18.66 -35.63
N LEU A 237 -8.30 -17.74 -35.98
CA LEU A 237 -8.68 -16.53 -36.69
C LEU A 237 -9.00 -16.84 -38.17
N PRO A 238 -9.96 -16.12 -38.77
CA PRO A 238 -10.26 -16.26 -40.20
C PRO A 238 -9.00 -16.12 -41.06
N GLU A 239 -8.80 -17.05 -42.00
CA GLU A 239 -7.63 -17.07 -42.88
C GLU A 239 -7.52 -15.80 -43.74
N ILE A 240 -8.65 -15.17 -44.04
CA ILE A 240 -8.72 -13.90 -44.76
C ILE A 240 -7.92 -12.78 -44.07
N LEU A 241 -7.80 -12.79 -42.74
CA LEU A 241 -7.02 -11.79 -41.99
C LEU A 241 -5.52 -11.97 -42.23
N ARG A 242 -5.06 -13.23 -42.30
CA ARG A 242 -3.67 -13.55 -42.63
C ARG A 242 -3.36 -13.16 -44.07
N LEU A 243 -4.29 -13.42 -44.99
CA LEU A 243 -4.14 -13.03 -46.39
C LEU A 243 -4.11 -11.51 -46.55
N ALA A 244 -4.98 -10.78 -45.86
CA ALA A 244 -5.01 -9.31 -45.88
C ALA A 244 -3.68 -8.72 -45.39
N ASP A 245 -3.08 -9.28 -44.34
CA ASP A 245 -1.75 -8.86 -43.87
C ASP A 245 -0.66 -9.11 -44.92
N LEU A 246 -0.64 -10.30 -45.54
CA LEU A 246 0.31 -10.63 -46.61
C LEU A 246 0.23 -9.67 -47.80
N LEU A 247 -0.99 -9.29 -48.20
CA LEU A 247 -1.23 -8.37 -49.32
C LEU A 247 -0.83 -6.93 -49.01
N THR A 248 -0.86 -6.53 -47.73
CA THR A 248 -0.55 -5.16 -47.28
C THR A 248 0.83 -5.04 -46.63
N GLY A 249 1.68 -6.06 -46.78
CA GLY A 249 3.01 -6.15 -46.18
C GLY A 249 2.98 -7.00 -44.92
N LYS A 250 3.67 -8.16 -44.97
CA LYS A 250 3.68 -9.16 -43.90
C LYS A 250 4.22 -8.57 -42.59
N SER A 251 3.41 -8.62 -41.54
CA SER A 251 3.79 -8.24 -40.19
C SER A 251 4.31 -9.45 -39.41
N LYS A 252 5.10 -9.20 -38.35
CA LYS A 252 5.51 -10.26 -37.41
C LYS A 252 4.35 -10.67 -36.50
N GLY A 253 4.38 -11.92 -36.02
CA GLY A 253 3.40 -12.46 -35.08
C GLY A 253 2.52 -13.56 -35.68
N SER A 254 1.83 -14.30 -34.81
CA SER A 254 0.99 -15.44 -35.21
C SER A 254 -0.43 -15.01 -35.58
N ASN A 255 -1.00 -14.08 -34.82
CA ASN A 255 -2.39 -13.61 -34.94
C ASN A 255 -2.38 -12.12 -35.31
N VAL A 256 -2.23 -11.82 -36.60
CA VAL A 256 -2.14 -10.45 -37.11
C VAL A 256 -3.50 -9.97 -37.62
N ILE A 257 -3.89 -8.78 -37.21
CA ILE A 257 -5.11 -8.08 -37.60
C ILE A 257 -4.72 -6.77 -38.29
N ALA A 258 -4.87 -6.75 -39.61
CA ALA A 258 -4.55 -5.60 -40.46
C ALA A 258 -5.80 -4.81 -40.93
N GLU A 259 -6.99 -5.38 -40.74
CA GLU A 259 -8.27 -4.87 -41.23
C GLU A 259 -9.29 -4.72 -40.08
N PRO A 260 -10.34 -3.88 -40.25
CA PRO A 260 -11.38 -3.74 -39.24
C PRO A 260 -12.12 -5.05 -38.95
N ILE A 261 -12.22 -5.42 -37.68
CA ILE A 261 -12.94 -6.63 -37.27
C ILE A 261 -13.43 -6.55 -35.81
N THR A 262 -14.52 -7.24 -35.52
CA THR A 262 -14.93 -7.52 -34.14
C THR A 262 -14.35 -8.87 -33.69
N LEU A 263 -13.60 -8.88 -32.60
CA LEU A 263 -12.98 -10.09 -32.05
C LEU A 263 -13.82 -10.66 -30.90
N ASP A 264 -13.96 -11.98 -30.88
CA ASP A 264 -14.60 -12.73 -29.80
C ASP A 264 -13.60 -13.08 -28.68
N PRO A 265 -14.05 -13.17 -27.41
CA PRO A 265 -13.18 -13.61 -26.32
C PRO A 265 -12.68 -15.04 -26.53
N GLY A 266 -11.46 -15.32 -26.07
CA GLY A 266 -10.83 -16.63 -26.22
C GLY A 266 -9.32 -16.62 -25.97
N THR A 267 -8.66 -17.76 -26.23
CA THR A 267 -7.21 -17.91 -26.05
C THR A 267 -6.45 -17.65 -27.35
N TYR A 268 -5.68 -16.57 -27.39
CA TYR A 268 -4.83 -16.18 -28.51
C TYR A 268 -3.40 -16.71 -28.30
N CYS A 269 -3.14 -17.89 -28.85
CA CYS A 269 -1.83 -18.53 -28.77
C CYS A 269 -0.83 -17.86 -29.73
N GLY A 270 0.34 -17.49 -29.21
CA GLY A 270 1.31 -16.65 -29.93
C GLY A 270 0.98 -15.16 -29.88
N GLY A 271 0.07 -14.73 -29.01
CA GLY A 271 -0.29 -13.32 -28.80
C GLY A 271 -1.33 -12.81 -29.79
N LEU A 272 -1.51 -11.49 -29.86
CA LEU A 272 -2.41 -10.79 -30.77
C LEU A 272 -1.73 -9.51 -31.24
N HIS A 273 -1.64 -9.30 -32.54
CA HIS A 273 -1.00 -8.13 -33.14
C HIS A 273 -2.00 -7.36 -34.00
N ILE A 274 -2.41 -6.18 -33.55
CA ILE A 274 -3.31 -5.27 -34.27
C ILE A 274 -2.47 -4.13 -34.83
N THR A 275 -2.48 -3.97 -36.16
CA THR A 275 -1.51 -3.10 -36.85
C THR A 275 -2.16 -2.25 -37.94
N LYS A 276 -1.34 -1.51 -38.68
CA LYS A 276 -1.72 -0.66 -39.81
C LYS A 276 -2.78 0.36 -39.39
N ASN A 277 -3.95 0.34 -40.00
CA ASN A 277 -5.08 1.23 -39.67
C ASN A 277 -6.28 0.41 -39.18
N ALA A 278 -6.06 -0.81 -38.68
CA ALA A 278 -7.13 -1.69 -38.25
C ALA A 278 -7.93 -1.07 -37.11
N VAL A 279 -9.26 -1.15 -37.20
CA VAL A 279 -10.18 -0.75 -36.13
C VAL A 279 -10.81 -2.00 -35.55
N VAL A 280 -10.39 -2.35 -34.34
CA VAL A 280 -10.81 -3.56 -33.66
C VAL A 280 -11.75 -3.24 -32.51
N THR A 281 -12.89 -3.93 -32.49
CA THR A 281 -13.84 -3.90 -31.38
C THR A 281 -13.85 -5.27 -30.71
N LEU A 282 -13.69 -5.29 -29.40
CA LEU A 282 -13.71 -6.49 -28.59
C LEU A 282 -15.10 -6.70 -28.02
N ARG A 283 -15.66 -7.90 -28.18
CA ARG A 283 -16.88 -8.29 -27.47
C ARG A 283 -16.58 -8.49 -25.97
N PRO A 284 -17.56 -8.28 -25.08
CA PRO A 284 -17.40 -8.55 -23.66
C PRO A 284 -16.88 -9.97 -23.40
N GLY A 285 -15.87 -10.10 -22.53
CA GLY A 285 -15.28 -11.38 -22.18
C GLY A 285 -13.79 -11.33 -21.87
N ILE A 286 -13.19 -12.51 -21.79
CA ILE A 286 -11.79 -12.67 -21.39
C ILE A 286 -10.94 -13.04 -22.61
N TYR A 287 -9.86 -12.29 -22.81
CA TYR A 287 -8.88 -12.46 -23.87
C TYR A 287 -7.59 -12.97 -23.25
N VAL A 288 -7.27 -14.24 -23.47
CA VAL A 288 -6.06 -14.86 -22.92
C VAL A 288 -4.93 -14.78 -23.95
N MET A 289 -3.86 -14.07 -23.63
CA MET A 289 -2.63 -14.02 -24.42
C MET A 289 -1.69 -15.13 -23.94
N LYS A 290 -1.56 -16.19 -24.73
CA LYS A 290 -0.77 -17.38 -24.37
C LYS A 290 0.52 -17.42 -25.19
N ASP A 291 1.66 -17.37 -24.50
CA ASP A 291 3.01 -17.43 -25.08
C ASP A 291 3.23 -16.44 -26.24
N GLY A 292 2.69 -15.24 -26.11
CA GLY A 292 2.94 -14.15 -27.05
C GLY A 292 2.27 -12.84 -26.63
N PRO A 293 2.78 -11.70 -27.10
CA PRO A 293 2.36 -10.39 -26.61
C PRO A 293 1.04 -9.93 -27.23
N LEU A 294 0.36 -9.01 -26.53
CA LEU A 294 -0.65 -8.14 -27.12
C LEU A 294 0.04 -6.89 -27.67
N ILE A 295 0.07 -6.74 -28.98
CA ILE A 295 0.69 -5.61 -29.66
C ILE A 295 -0.41 -4.83 -30.38
N VAL A 296 -0.47 -3.52 -30.12
CA VAL A 296 -1.20 -2.57 -30.94
C VAL A 296 -0.17 -1.57 -31.43
N ASP A 297 0.01 -1.44 -32.74
CA ASP A 297 1.01 -0.56 -33.33
C ASP A 297 0.47 0.27 -34.52
N LYS A 298 1.35 1.09 -35.12
CA LYS A 298 0.99 2.00 -36.22
C LYS A 298 -0.16 2.91 -35.83
N ARG A 299 -1.27 2.91 -36.57
CA ARG A 299 -2.46 3.74 -36.32
C ARG A 299 -3.66 2.88 -35.95
N ALA A 300 -3.42 1.67 -35.46
CA ALA A 300 -4.48 0.77 -35.05
C ALA A 300 -5.27 1.31 -33.86
N THR A 301 -6.55 0.95 -33.83
CA THR A 301 -7.47 1.28 -32.76
C THR A 301 -8.03 0.01 -32.15
N MET A 302 -8.05 -0.07 -30.82
CA MET A 302 -8.63 -1.19 -30.07
C MET A 302 -9.60 -0.66 -29.01
N THR A 303 -10.85 -1.11 -29.08
CA THR A 303 -11.91 -0.70 -28.15
C THR A 303 -12.59 -1.92 -27.55
N GLY A 304 -12.93 -1.86 -26.26
CA GLY A 304 -13.59 -2.98 -25.59
C GLY A 304 -14.29 -2.58 -24.29
N LYS A 305 -15.52 -3.06 -24.11
CA LYS A 305 -16.28 -2.91 -22.86
C LYS A 305 -16.47 -4.26 -22.20
N ASP A 306 -16.39 -4.30 -20.87
CA ASP A 306 -16.39 -5.53 -20.08
C ASP A 306 -15.35 -6.57 -20.58
N VAL A 307 -14.12 -6.12 -20.83
CA VAL A 307 -13.03 -6.96 -21.35
C VAL A 307 -11.89 -7.13 -20.36
N GLY A 308 -11.43 -8.36 -20.18
CA GLY A 308 -10.28 -8.69 -19.34
C GLY A 308 -9.17 -9.36 -20.13
N PHE A 309 -7.92 -8.92 -19.96
CA PHE A 309 -6.75 -9.51 -20.60
C PHE A 309 -5.95 -10.34 -19.61
N TYR A 310 -5.79 -11.63 -19.89
CA TYR A 310 -4.97 -12.52 -19.08
C TYR A 310 -3.71 -12.95 -19.82
N PHE A 311 -2.54 -12.73 -19.23
CA PHE A 311 -1.25 -13.02 -19.85
C PHE A 311 -0.63 -14.25 -19.21
N VAL A 312 -0.34 -15.27 -20.01
CA VAL A 312 0.24 -16.54 -19.55
C VAL A 312 1.35 -17.01 -20.49
N GLY A 313 2.39 -17.65 -19.95
CA GLY A 313 3.54 -18.09 -20.74
C GLY A 313 4.68 -17.08 -20.77
N ASN A 314 5.86 -17.49 -21.25
CA ASN A 314 7.09 -16.69 -21.11
C ASN A 314 7.11 -15.47 -22.04
N ASN A 315 6.59 -15.61 -23.25
CA ASN A 315 6.68 -14.59 -24.30
C ASN A 315 5.47 -13.64 -24.31
N SER A 316 4.63 -13.72 -23.29
CA SER A 316 3.50 -12.80 -23.12
C SER A 316 3.97 -11.43 -22.63
N GLY A 317 3.13 -10.43 -22.84
CA GLY A 317 3.45 -9.04 -22.53
C GLY A 317 2.53 -8.12 -23.32
N LEU A 318 2.83 -6.83 -23.29
CA LEU A 318 2.00 -5.83 -23.95
C LEU A 318 2.84 -4.71 -24.55
N LEU A 319 2.43 -4.24 -25.72
CA LEU A 319 2.95 -3.03 -26.33
C LEU A 319 1.82 -2.25 -27.00
N PHE A 320 1.58 -1.03 -26.53
CA PHE A 320 0.77 -0.04 -27.24
C PHE A 320 1.66 1.07 -27.78
N ASP A 321 1.85 1.12 -29.10
CA ASP A 321 2.73 2.08 -29.74
C ASP A 321 2.15 3.50 -29.76
N LYS A 322 2.99 4.51 -29.97
CA LYS A 322 2.71 5.93 -29.80
C LYS A 322 1.44 6.43 -30.51
N ARG A 323 1.21 6.01 -31.75
CA ARG A 323 0.11 6.50 -32.61
C ARG A 323 -1.20 5.71 -32.50
N THR A 324 -1.27 4.77 -31.57
CA THR A 324 -2.44 3.91 -31.39
C THR A 324 -3.50 4.54 -30.51
N THR A 325 -4.74 4.08 -30.65
CA THR A 325 -5.87 4.47 -29.79
C THR A 325 -6.40 3.25 -29.04
N VAL A 326 -6.44 3.31 -27.71
CA VAL A 326 -6.88 2.20 -26.87
C VAL A 326 -7.84 2.67 -25.80
N ASP A 327 -9.07 2.15 -25.83
CA ASP A 327 -10.11 2.44 -24.83
C ASP A 327 -10.73 1.14 -24.31
N LEU A 328 -10.48 0.85 -23.03
CA LEU A 328 -10.85 -0.41 -22.41
C LEU A 328 -11.50 -0.22 -21.04
N THR A 329 -12.50 -1.06 -20.76
CA THR A 329 -13.11 -1.16 -19.43
C THR A 329 -13.14 -2.61 -18.97
N ALA A 330 -12.69 -2.86 -17.74
CA ALA A 330 -12.64 -4.19 -17.15
C ALA A 330 -14.04 -4.83 -17.01
N PRO A 331 -14.13 -6.17 -16.91
CA PRO A 331 -15.39 -6.87 -16.72
C PRO A 331 -16.03 -6.51 -15.39
N THR A 332 -17.35 -6.41 -15.39
CA THR A 332 -18.16 -6.24 -14.16
C THR A 332 -18.36 -7.53 -13.37
N THR A 333 -18.27 -8.70 -14.02
CA THR A 333 -18.51 -10.02 -13.40
C THR A 333 -17.47 -11.07 -13.83
N GLY A 334 -17.53 -12.27 -13.25
CA GLY A 334 -16.63 -13.38 -13.56
C GLY A 334 -15.29 -13.35 -12.81
N ALA A 335 -14.38 -14.28 -13.17
CA ALA A 335 -13.08 -14.43 -12.52
C ALA A 335 -12.21 -13.16 -12.62
N MET A 336 -12.38 -12.40 -13.70
CA MET A 336 -11.70 -11.13 -13.95
C MET A 336 -12.53 -9.89 -13.59
N ALA A 337 -13.61 -10.02 -12.80
CA ALA A 337 -14.40 -8.87 -12.35
C ALA A 337 -13.49 -7.81 -11.72
N GLY A 338 -13.46 -6.61 -12.29
CA GLY A 338 -12.61 -5.49 -11.85
C GLY A 338 -11.15 -5.52 -12.33
N LEU A 339 -10.71 -6.60 -12.98
CA LEU A 339 -9.35 -6.77 -13.51
C LEU A 339 -9.36 -6.48 -15.02
N LEU A 340 -8.76 -5.37 -15.42
CA LEU A 340 -8.56 -5.04 -16.83
C LEU A 340 -7.44 -5.91 -17.42
N MET A 341 -6.34 -6.02 -16.67
CA MET A 341 -5.19 -6.83 -17.02
C MET A 341 -4.77 -7.66 -15.82
N ALA A 342 -4.50 -8.94 -16.05
CA ALA A 342 -3.95 -9.84 -15.05
C ALA A 342 -2.92 -10.77 -15.71
N GLU A 343 -1.94 -11.26 -14.98
CA GLU A 343 -1.01 -12.26 -15.51
C GLU A 343 -0.80 -13.43 -14.55
N ASP A 344 -0.27 -14.50 -15.13
CA ASP A 344 0.26 -15.63 -14.37
C ASP A 344 1.56 -15.21 -13.65
N PRO A 345 1.73 -15.52 -12.35
CA PRO A 345 2.90 -15.09 -11.58
C PRO A 345 4.19 -15.84 -11.96
N SER A 346 4.13 -16.90 -12.77
CA SER A 346 5.31 -17.66 -13.18
C SER A 346 5.89 -17.12 -14.49
N VAL A 347 7.18 -16.77 -14.47
CA VAL A 347 7.95 -16.37 -15.65
C VAL A 347 9.43 -16.70 -15.44
N THR A 348 10.09 -17.23 -16.46
CA THR A 348 11.51 -17.63 -16.37
C THR A 348 12.38 -16.90 -17.36
N LEU A 349 11.96 -16.82 -18.62
CA LEU A 349 12.73 -16.21 -19.72
C LEU A 349 11.82 -15.30 -20.55
N PRO A 350 11.48 -14.11 -20.02
CA PRO A 350 10.64 -13.17 -20.74
C PRO A 350 11.38 -12.54 -21.91
N ILE A 351 10.64 -12.26 -22.98
CA ILE A 351 11.11 -11.53 -24.16
C ILE A 351 10.39 -10.19 -24.21
N ASP A 352 11.13 -9.12 -24.51
CA ASP A 352 10.53 -7.79 -24.71
C ASP A 352 9.61 -7.80 -25.95
N PRO A 353 8.31 -7.43 -25.82
CA PRO A 353 7.38 -7.33 -26.94
C PRO A 353 7.86 -6.44 -28.10
N VAL A 354 8.73 -5.46 -27.84
CA VAL A 354 9.31 -4.58 -28.89
C VAL A 354 10.02 -5.37 -29.99
N LEU A 355 10.61 -6.53 -29.67
CA LEU A 355 11.28 -7.39 -30.65
C LEU A 355 10.32 -8.05 -31.66
N ALA A 356 9.04 -8.15 -31.28
CA ALA A 356 7.99 -8.71 -32.10
C ALA A 356 7.32 -7.69 -33.04
N VAL A 357 7.72 -6.41 -33.00
CA VAL A 357 7.27 -5.38 -33.96
C VAL A 357 8.19 -5.33 -35.18
N ASP A 358 7.64 -4.94 -36.32
CA ASP A 358 8.41 -4.67 -37.54
C ASP A 358 8.93 -3.23 -37.55
N THR A 359 10.26 -3.08 -37.53
CA THR A 359 10.96 -1.79 -37.52
C THR A 359 11.18 -1.21 -38.92
N LEU A 360 10.82 -1.94 -39.98
CA LEU A 360 11.13 -1.57 -41.37
C LEU A 360 10.32 -0.37 -41.92
N LEU A 361 9.26 0.06 -41.22
CA LEU A 361 8.37 1.15 -41.66
C LEU A 361 8.47 2.43 -40.80
N GLY A 362 9.69 2.86 -40.46
CA GLY A 362 9.97 4.23 -39.98
C GLY A 362 9.49 4.62 -38.58
N ASP A 363 8.76 3.76 -37.87
CA ASP A 363 8.42 3.96 -36.46
C ASP A 363 9.51 3.30 -35.60
N ILE A 364 10.45 4.10 -35.12
CA ILE A 364 11.50 3.65 -34.21
C ILE A 364 10.88 3.55 -32.82
N VAL A 365 10.40 2.35 -32.45
CA VAL A 365 10.08 2.04 -31.06
C VAL A 365 11.42 1.94 -30.33
N THR A 366 11.71 2.92 -29.47
CA THR A 366 12.94 2.91 -28.65
C THR A 366 12.97 1.63 -27.81
N PRO A 367 14.12 0.99 -27.58
CA PRO A 367 14.18 -0.16 -26.68
C PRO A 367 13.70 0.20 -25.28
N THR A 368 13.02 -0.74 -24.60
CA THR A 368 12.61 -0.52 -23.20
C THR A 368 13.86 -0.30 -22.34
N PRO A 369 13.98 0.82 -21.60
CA PRO A 369 15.13 1.07 -20.74
C PRO A 369 15.29 -0.08 -19.73
N PRO A 370 16.50 -0.59 -19.45
CA PRO A 370 16.67 -1.67 -18.47
C PRO A 370 16.23 -1.24 -17.06
N PRO A 371 15.88 -2.19 -16.16
CA PRO A 371 15.59 -1.87 -14.77
C PRO A 371 16.84 -1.31 -14.06
N LEU A 372 16.64 -0.49 -13.02
CA LEU A 372 17.74 0.19 -12.29
C LEU A 372 18.59 -0.72 -11.39
N GLY A 373 18.51 -2.04 -11.57
CA GLY A 373 19.28 -3.04 -10.83
C GLY A 373 18.88 -4.46 -11.16
N ALA A 374 19.55 -5.42 -10.52
CA ALA A 374 19.19 -6.83 -10.61
C ALA A 374 17.75 -7.03 -10.15
N SER A 375 16.95 -7.65 -11.00
CA SER A 375 15.53 -7.92 -10.77
C SER A 375 15.27 -9.37 -11.13
N ARG A 376 14.19 -9.94 -10.60
CA ARG A 376 13.72 -11.26 -11.05
C ARG A 376 13.29 -11.16 -12.52
N PRO A 377 13.19 -12.29 -13.25
CA PRO A 377 12.59 -12.29 -14.57
C PRO A 377 11.20 -11.66 -14.51
N MET A 378 10.91 -10.71 -15.41
CA MET A 378 9.60 -10.05 -15.50
C MET A 378 9.16 -9.90 -16.95
N ARG A 379 7.86 -10.09 -17.21
CA ARG A 379 7.27 -9.70 -18.50
C ARG A 379 7.23 -8.19 -18.62
N THR A 380 7.26 -7.68 -19.86
CA THR A 380 7.20 -6.23 -20.11
C THR A 380 5.82 -5.85 -20.62
N TYR A 381 5.24 -4.82 -20.01
CA TYR A 381 3.96 -4.23 -20.38
C TYR A 381 4.19 -2.75 -20.65
N ARG A 382 4.27 -2.37 -21.92
CA ARG A 382 4.68 -1.03 -22.31
C ARG A 382 3.55 -0.25 -22.99
N ILE A 383 3.24 0.91 -22.45
CA ILE A 383 2.22 1.82 -22.97
C ILE A 383 2.90 3.11 -23.40
N ILE A 384 3.04 3.30 -24.71
CA ILE A 384 3.63 4.48 -25.36
C ILE A 384 2.54 5.36 -25.98
N SER A 385 1.39 4.75 -26.31
CA SER A 385 0.24 5.41 -26.93
C SER A 385 -0.10 6.77 -26.32
N ASP A 386 -0.25 7.76 -27.20
CA ASP A 386 -0.70 9.12 -26.85
C ASP A 386 -2.23 9.22 -26.72
N ASN A 387 -2.96 8.13 -27.01
CA ASN A 387 -4.42 8.07 -26.98
C ASN A 387 -4.94 6.82 -26.25
N THR A 388 -4.42 6.59 -25.04
CA THR A 388 -4.91 5.57 -24.10
C THR A 388 -5.64 6.25 -22.94
N ARG A 389 -6.78 6.87 -23.24
CA ARG A 389 -7.50 7.75 -22.32
C ARG A 389 -8.36 6.98 -21.32
N THR A 390 -8.90 5.83 -21.72
CA THR A 390 -9.74 4.97 -20.88
C THR A 390 -9.06 3.62 -20.63
N MET A 391 -8.62 3.41 -19.40
CA MET A 391 -8.07 2.14 -18.88
C MET A 391 -8.75 1.83 -17.54
N LEU A 392 -10.07 1.64 -17.61
CA LEU A 392 -10.92 1.54 -16.44
C LEU A 392 -10.81 0.14 -15.81
N GLY A 393 -10.29 0.07 -14.58
CA GLY A 393 -10.14 -1.18 -13.85
C GLY A 393 -8.79 -1.33 -13.15
N THR A 394 -8.49 -2.56 -12.73
CA THR A 394 -7.23 -2.91 -12.06
C THR A 394 -6.27 -3.63 -13.01
N ILE A 395 -5.01 -3.21 -12.98
CA ILE A 395 -3.89 -3.82 -13.69
C ILE A 395 -3.09 -4.60 -12.64
N TYR A 396 -3.09 -5.93 -12.74
CA TYR A 396 -2.46 -6.84 -11.79
C TYR A 396 -1.35 -7.66 -12.45
N LEU A 397 -0.10 -7.27 -12.23
CA LEU A 397 1.09 -7.76 -12.90
C LEU A 397 2.17 -8.22 -11.89
N PRO A 398 1.92 -9.27 -11.09
CA PRO A 398 2.82 -9.70 -10.01
C PRO A 398 4.20 -10.18 -10.48
N ALA A 399 4.40 -10.48 -11.76
CA ALA A 399 5.67 -10.84 -12.37
C ALA A 399 5.98 -9.95 -13.58
N GLY A 400 5.48 -8.71 -13.55
CA GLY A 400 5.42 -7.84 -14.71
C GLY A 400 5.94 -6.45 -14.40
N ARG A 401 6.67 -5.91 -15.37
CA ARG A 401 7.17 -4.54 -15.37
C ARG A 401 6.25 -3.69 -16.22
N LEU A 402 5.52 -2.80 -15.58
CA LEU A 402 4.71 -1.81 -16.26
C LEU A 402 5.57 -0.59 -16.61
N VAL A 403 5.67 -0.28 -17.90
CA VAL A 403 6.42 0.85 -18.43
C VAL A 403 5.46 1.80 -19.14
N ILE A 404 5.36 3.04 -18.67
CA ILE A 404 4.58 4.09 -19.35
C ILE A 404 5.54 5.10 -19.95
N ASP A 405 5.42 5.35 -21.25
CA ASP A 405 6.34 6.16 -22.04
C ASP A 405 5.57 7.00 -23.07
N SER A 406 4.59 7.76 -22.58
CA SER A 406 3.61 8.51 -23.40
C SER A 406 3.79 10.02 -23.21
N GLN A 407 3.51 10.82 -24.24
CA GLN A 407 3.59 12.29 -24.14
C GLN A 407 2.24 12.91 -23.78
N ARG A 408 1.18 12.10 -23.64
CA ARG A 408 -0.17 12.52 -23.28
C ARG A 408 -0.63 11.83 -21.99
N PRO A 409 -1.70 12.34 -21.35
CA PRO A 409 -2.28 11.67 -20.20
C PRO A 409 -2.76 10.24 -20.53
N VAL A 410 -2.47 9.31 -19.62
CA VAL A 410 -2.90 7.91 -19.70
C VAL A 410 -3.92 7.65 -18.60
N ALA A 411 -5.03 7.00 -18.95
CA ALA A 411 -6.12 6.60 -18.06
C ALA A 411 -6.88 7.75 -17.37
N ASP A 412 -6.75 8.99 -17.85
CA ASP A 412 -7.33 10.17 -17.22
C ASP A 412 -8.86 10.28 -17.33
N LEU A 413 -9.47 9.59 -18.31
CA LEU A 413 -10.93 9.46 -18.44
C LEU A 413 -11.51 8.26 -17.68
N SER A 414 -10.65 7.42 -17.07
CA SER A 414 -11.12 6.32 -16.23
C SER A 414 -11.70 6.83 -14.92
N ALA A 415 -12.87 6.35 -14.52
CA ALA A 415 -13.41 6.60 -13.17
C ALA A 415 -12.43 6.14 -12.08
N TYR A 416 -11.74 5.02 -12.31
CA TYR A 416 -10.56 4.63 -11.53
C TYR A 416 -9.59 3.76 -12.33
N THR A 417 -8.32 3.80 -11.92
CA THR A 417 -7.31 2.84 -12.36
C THR A 417 -6.47 2.46 -11.14
N VAL A 418 -6.30 1.16 -10.91
CA VAL A 418 -5.41 0.63 -9.87
C VAL A 418 -4.30 -0.15 -10.54
N VAL A 419 -3.06 0.04 -10.10
CA VAL A 419 -1.90 -0.71 -10.58
C VAL A 419 -1.25 -1.47 -9.43
N VAL A 420 -1.17 -2.78 -9.56
CA VAL A 420 -0.38 -3.66 -8.69
C VAL A 420 0.57 -4.40 -9.61
N ALA A 421 1.87 -4.09 -9.56
CA ALA A 421 2.84 -4.69 -10.47
C ALA A 421 4.15 -4.99 -9.75
N GLN A 422 4.97 -5.90 -10.29
CA GLN A 422 6.31 -6.16 -9.77
C GLN A 422 7.12 -4.87 -9.77
N GLN A 423 7.22 -4.19 -10.91
CA GLN A 423 7.87 -2.88 -11.04
C GLN A 423 7.05 -1.93 -11.90
N ILE A 424 7.15 -0.64 -11.58
CA ILE A 424 6.40 0.43 -12.26
C ILE A 424 7.40 1.53 -12.62
N ASN A 425 7.56 1.79 -13.91
CA ASN A 425 8.50 2.78 -14.41
C ASN A 425 7.83 3.71 -15.42
N LEU A 426 8.04 5.00 -15.26
CA LEU A 426 7.50 6.00 -16.17
C LEU A 426 8.64 6.86 -16.76
N TYR A 427 8.60 7.09 -18.07
CA TYR A 427 9.59 7.83 -18.85
C TYR A 427 8.91 8.81 -19.80
N GLU A 428 9.60 9.89 -20.19
CA GLU A 428 9.21 10.87 -21.24
C GLU A 428 7.94 11.71 -20.99
N GLY A 429 7.78 12.24 -19.78
CA GLY A 429 6.69 13.18 -19.49
C GLY A 429 5.24 12.68 -19.38
N PRO A 430 4.90 11.38 -19.28
CA PRO A 430 3.53 10.90 -19.24
C PRO A 430 2.85 11.43 -18.00
N ASN A 431 1.57 11.75 -18.09
CA ASN A 431 0.76 11.92 -16.90
C ASN A 431 -0.10 10.66 -16.71
N LEU A 432 0.37 9.72 -15.91
CA LEU A 432 -0.45 8.59 -15.48
C LEU A 432 -1.43 9.09 -14.41
N VAL A 433 -2.71 9.10 -14.75
CA VAL A 433 -3.76 9.58 -13.85
C VAL A 433 -4.45 8.39 -13.19
N LEU A 434 -4.43 8.36 -11.86
CA LEU A 434 -5.04 7.32 -11.04
C LEU A 434 -6.22 7.93 -10.27
N ASN A 435 -7.38 7.96 -10.91
CA ASN A 435 -8.61 8.38 -10.27
C ASN A 435 -9.10 7.33 -9.25
N ALA A 436 -9.88 7.75 -8.25
CA ALA A 436 -10.50 6.88 -7.25
C ALA A 436 -12.01 7.12 -7.11
N ASN A 437 -12.67 7.46 -8.22
CA ASN A 437 -14.11 7.70 -8.27
C ASN A 437 -14.87 6.38 -8.43
N TYR A 438 -14.69 5.46 -7.48
CA TYR A 438 -15.25 4.10 -7.54
C TYR A 438 -16.78 4.06 -7.64
N GLY A 439 -17.47 5.11 -7.20
CA GLY A 439 -18.93 5.23 -7.34
C GLY A 439 -19.43 5.66 -8.72
N ASN A 440 -18.53 6.10 -9.62
CA ASN A 440 -18.89 6.60 -10.96
C ASN A 440 -18.84 5.50 -12.04
N THR A 441 -18.73 4.24 -11.65
CA THR A 441 -18.65 3.09 -12.56
C THR A 441 -19.32 1.86 -11.94
N SER A 442 -19.83 0.98 -12.80
CA SER A 442 -20.32 -0.35 -12.40
C SER A 442 -19.19 -1.38 -12.24
N VAL A 443 -17.98 -1.08 -12.74
CA VAL A 443 -16.82 -1.98 -12.63
C VAL A 443 -16.40 -2.08 -11.17
N PRO A 444 -16.39 -3.29 -10.56
CA PRO A 444 -16.10 -3.44 -9.15
C PRO A 444 -14.60 -3.30 -8.88
N VAL A 445 -14.26 -2.73 -7.73
CA VAL A 445 -12.87 -2.70 -7.26
C VAL A 445 -12.53 -4.04 -6.58
N PRO A 446 -11.46 -4.73 -6.99
CA PRO A 446 -11.05 -5.96 -6.31
C PRO A 446 -10.76 -5.74 -4.81
N LYS A 447 -11.09 -6.74 -3.98
CA LYS A 447 -10.82 -6.66 -2.53
C LYS A 447 -9.31 -6.53 -2.27
N GLY A 448 -8.94 -5.68 -1.31
CA GLY A 448 -7.55 -5.44 -0.91
C GLY A 448 -6.83 -4.34 -1.70
N VAL A 449 -7.44 -3.84 -2.78
CA VAL A 449 -7.04 -2.59 -3.45
C VAL A 449 -8.17 -1.56 -3.37
N GLY A 450 -7.88 -0.31 -3.71
CA GLY A 450 -8.82 0.79 -3.53
C GLY A 450 -9.07 1.10 -2.05
N PRO A 451 -10.31 1.31 -1.56
CA PRO A 451 -10.54 1.78 -0.19
C PRO A 451 -10.13 0.71 0.86
N VAL A 452 -8.91 0.83 1.36
CA VAL A 452 -8.33 0.13 2.52
C VAL A 452 -8.45 1.02 3.78
N SER A 453 -8.47 0.43 4.98
CA SER A 453 -8.65 1.18 6.25
C SER A 453 -7.58 2.29 6.45
N GLY A 454 -7.98 3.48 6.92
CA GLY A 454 -7.20 4.74 6.91
C GLY A 454 -6.20 5.07 8.05
N ARG A 455 -6.23 6.32 8.53
CA ARG A 455 -5.23 6.96 9.45
C ARG A 455 -5.53 6.65 10.92
N LEU A 456 -4.52 6.34 11.73
CA LEU A 456 -4.74 6.10 13.16
C LEU A 456 -5.03 7.39 13.93
N LEU A 457 -6.09 7.37 14.72
CA LEU A 457 -6.41 8.33 15.78
C LEU A 457 -6.32 7.63 17.13
N LEU A 458 -5.64 8.28 18.06
CA LEU A 458 -5.55 7.84 19.44
C LEU A 458 -6.60 8.59 20.27
N SER A 459 -7.31 7.87 21.13
CA SER A 459 -8.25 8.40 22.11
C SER A 459 -8.04 7.69 23.44
N GLN A 460 -8.00 8.46 24.54
CA GLN A 460 -7.86 7.93 25.89
C GLN A 460 -9.22 7.50 26.45
#